data_AF-A0A1Q5ECJ8-F1
#
_entry.id   AF-A0A1Q5ECJ8-F1
#
_cell.length_a   1.000
_cell.length_b   1.000
_cell.length_c   1.000
_cell.angle_alpha   90.00
_cell.angle_beta   90.00
_cell.angle_gamma   90.00
#
_symmetry.space_group_name_H-M   'P 1'
#
loop_
_entity.id
_entity.type
_entity.pdbx_description
1 polymer ?
#
loop_
_entity_poly.entity_id
_entity_poly.type
_entity_poly.pdbx_seq_one_letter_code
_entity_poly.pdbx_strand_id
1 'polypeptide(L)'
;MRLIDTADSYHWHADEVGHNERLIARALATYGGDTDGVLVASKGGRGRPGDGSWTVNGDPRHLRRAAHASAARLGVDAIGLYQLHKPDPEVPFEDSVGALRELAEEGTIRMIGLSNVDCAQIRTAHAVLGDRLVSVQNRFSPAHQDTRDTLDLCTGLGLAFLPWSPLGGISRSAVDDPATTPPPTTSFHTLAATLHVSPQQVCLAWHLAQSPTVVPIPGARRPASIHDSAAAATLTLGPTELATLGR
;
A
#
# COMPACT_ATOMS: atom_id res chain seq x y z
N MET A 1 6.51 -5.57 11.88
CA MET A 1 6.07 -5.37 10.48
C MET A 1 7.12 -5.97 9.55
N ARG A 2 6.71 -6.64 8.48
CA ARG A 2 7.61 -7.30 7.52
C ARG A 2 7.38 -6.90 6.06
N LEU A 3 6.39 -6.05 5.80
CA LEU A 3 6.14 -5.46 4.48
C LEU A 3 6.54 -3.99 4.53
N ILE A 4 7.37 -3.56 3.58
CA ILE A 4 7.73 -2.15 3.35
C ILE A 4 7.30 -1.79 1.93
N ASP A 5 6.43 -0.79 1.81
CA ASP A 5 5.86 -0.36 0.53
C ASP A 5 6.47 0.97 0.08
N THR A 6 6.96 1.02 -1.16
CA THR A 6 7.56 2.22 -1.77
C THR A 6 7.17 2.33 -3.24
N ALA A 7 7.73 3.30 -3.97
CA ALA A 7 7.57 3.46 -5.41
C ALA A 7 8.73 4.28 -5.99
N ASP A 8 8.98 4.13 -7.30
CA ASP A 8 9.95 4.94 -8.04
C ASP A 8 9.68 6.45 -7.98
N SER A 9 8.41 6.84 -7.88
CA SER A 9 7.96 8.23 -7.78
C SER A 9 8.00 8.82 -6.36
N TYR A 10 8.45 8.06 -5.35
CA TYR A 10 8.58 8.57 -3.99
C TYR A 10 9.95 9.24 -3.80
N HIS A 11 9.95 10.56 -3.90
CA HIS A 11 11.14 11.42 -3.84
C HIS A 11 11.11 12.40 -2.66
N TRP A 12 12.28 12.89 -2.26
CA TRP A 12 12.39 14.06 -1.38
C TRP A 12 12.33 15.33 -2.24
N HIS A 13 13.14 15.39 -3.30
CA HIS A 13 13.20 16.53 -4.20
C HIS A 13 12.63 16.22 -5.59
N ALA A 14 12.11 17.28 -6.20
CA ALA A 14 11.41 17.32 -7.48
C ALA A 14 12.13 16.65 -8.67
N ASP A 15 13.46 16.62 -8.62
CA ASP A 15 14.38 16.14 -9.65
C ASP A 15 14.87 14.70 -9.40
N GLU A 16 14.41 14.06 -8.32
CA GLU A 16 14.83 12.71 -7.98
C GLU A 16 13.82 11.65 -8.45
N VAL A 17 14.37 10.47 -8.77
CA VAL A 17 13.60 9.23 -8.95
C VAL A 17 14.13 8.18 -7.98
N GLY A 18 13.22 7.51 -7.27
CA GLY A 18 13.50 6.40 -6.37
C GLY A 18 14.30 6.77 -5.13
N HIS A 19 14.12 7.98 -4.58
CA HIS A 19 14.78 8.37 -3.34
C HIS A 19 14.43 7.40 -2.21
N ASN A 20 13.14 7.08 -2.06
CA ASN A 20 12.67 6.23 -0.98
C ASN A 20 13.15 4.78 -1.13
N GLU A 21 13.32 4.27 -2.35
CA GLU A 21 13.93 2.96 -2.61
C GLU A 21 15.38 2.91 -2.10
N ARG A 22 16.20 3.92 -2.43
CA ARG A 22 17.59 4.02 -1.93
C ARG A 22 17.63 4.16 -0.40
N LEU A 23 16.69 4.90 0.18
CA LEU A 23 16.57 5.06 1.63
C LEU A 23 16.28 3.71 2.30
N ILE A 24 15.33 2.94 1.77
CA ILE A 24 14.98 1.60 2.29
C ILE A 24 16.16 0.65 2.16
N ALA A 25 16.82 0.61 1.00
CA ALA A 25 18.00 -0.24 0.78
C ALA A 25 19.09 0.03 1.81
N ARG A 26 19.41 1.32 2.03
CA ARG A 26 20.38 1.73 3.06
C ARG A 26 19.91 1.33 4.45
N ALA A 27 18.65 1.56 4.79
CA ALA A 27 18.11 1.23 6.11
C ALA A 27 18.25 -0.27 6.41
N LEU A 28 17.87 -1.13 5.46
CA LEU A 28 18.00 -2.59 5.60
C LEU A 28 19.46 -3.02 5.73
N ALA A 29 20.36 -2.48 4.89
CA ALA A 29 21.78 -2.77 4.96
C ALA A 29 22.43 -2.37 6.29
N THR A 30 21.92 -1.32 6.95
CA THR A 30 22.46 -0.81 8.22
C THR A 30 21.71 -1.27 9.47
N TYR A 31 20.61 -2.03 9.34
CA TYR A 31 19.74 -2.36 10.46
C TYR A 31 20.43 -3.22 11.53
N GLY A 32 21.41 -4.04 11.14
CA GLY A 32 22.22 -4.87 12.04
C GLY A 32 21.50 -6.11 12.61
N GLY A 33 20.21 -6.29 12.30
CA GLY A 33 19.43 -7.50 12.59
C GLY A 33 19.09 -8.30 11.34
N ASP A 34 18.37 -9.41 11.52
CA ASP A 34 17.88 -10.24 10.42
C ASP A 34 16.81 -9.51 9.59
N THR A 35 17.03 -9.45 8.28
CA THR A 35 16.12 -8.84 7.30
C THR A 35 15.59 -9.84 6.28
N ASP A 36 15.89 -11.13 6.38
CA ASP A 36 15.51 -12.16 5.39
C ASP A 36 13.99 -12.28 5.24
N GLY A 37 13.26 -12.02 6.32
CA GLY A 37 11.80 -12.00 6.34
C GLY A 37 11.16 -10.70 5.87
N VAL A 38 11.92 -9.70 5.41
CA VAL A 38 11.37 -8.41 4.95
C VAL A 38 11.04 -8.46 3.47
N LEU A 39 9.77 -8.23 3.15
CA LEU A 39 9.28 -8.03 1.78
C LEU A 39 9.27 -6.53 1.46
N VAL A 40 10.09 -6.12 0.50
CA VAL A 40 10.03 -4.76 -0.08
C VAL A 40 9.17 -4.80 -1.34
N ALA A 41 8.10 -4.00 -1.34
CA ALA A 41 7.25 -3.76 -2.48
C ALA A 41 7.59 -2.42 -3.13
N SER A 42 7.75 -2.39 -4.45
CA SER A 42 7.88 -1.15 -5.22
C SER A 42 6.86 -1.08 -6.36
N LYS A 43 6.83 0.04 -7.06
CA LYS A 43 5.86 0.31 -8.13
C LYS A 43 6.49 1.18 -9.20
N GLY A 44 5.97 1.05 -10.42
CA GLY A 44 6.24 1.95 -11.53
C GLY A 44 4.98 2.32 -12.29
N GLY A 45 5.13 3.25 -13.23
CA GLY A 45 4.04 3.74 -14.07
C GLY A 45 3.32 4.98 -13.53
N ARG A 46 3.78 5.54 -12.40
CA ARG A 46 3.47 6.94 -12.05
C ARG A 46 4.75 7.74 -11.95
N GLY A 47 4.71 8.95 -12.49
CA GLY A 47 5.75 9.95 -12.31
C GLY A 47 5.29 11.08 -11.40
N ARG A 48 6.25 11.81 -10.85
CA ARG A 48 6.00 13.00 -10.07
C ARG A 48 6.99 14.08 -10.51
N PRO A 49 6.69 14.78 -11.64
CA PRO A 49 7.53 15.87 -12.07
C PRO A 49 7.51 16.96 -11.00
N GLY A 50 8.63 17.66 -10.84
CA GLY A 50 8.89 18.57 -9.74
C GLY A 50 7.90 19.73 -9.49
N ASP A 51 6.91 19.90 -10.35
CA ASP A 51 5.82 20.87 -10.22
C ASP A 51 4.72 20.43 -9.21
N GLY A 52 4.88 19.24 -8.63
CA GLY A 52 3.96 18.67 -7.64
C GLY A 52 2.78 17.91 -8.25
N SER A 53 2.64 17.90 -9.57
CA SER A 53 1.66 17.09 -10.29
C SER A 53 2.04 15.61 -10.29
N TRP A 54 1.11 14.77 -10.73
CA TRP A 54 1.35 13.35 -10.92
C TRP A 54 1.06 12.98 -12.37
N THR A 55 1.97 12.22 -12.95
CA THR A 55 1.81 11.65 -14.30
C THR A 55 1.59 10.15 -14.22
N VAL A 56 1.07 9.58 -15.29
CA VAL A 56 0.91 8.14 -15.48
C VAL A 56 1.62 7.77 -16.78
N ASN A 57 2.31 6.64 -16.79
CA ASN A 57 2.95 6.07 -17.98
C ASN A 57 2.93 4.54 -17.90
N GLY A 58 1.93 3.94 -18.53
CA GLY A 58 1.75 2.49 -18.60
C GLY A 58 2.49 1.83 -19.76
N ASP A 59 3.28 2.57 -20.57
CA ASP A 59 3.95 2.00 -21.74
C ASP A 59 4.84 0.81 -21.29
N PRO A 60 4.71 -0.36 -21.92
CA PRO A 60 5.46 -1.56 -21.54
C PRO A 60 6.97 -1.33 -21.43
N ARG A 61 7.55 -0.53 -22.33
CA ARG A 61 8.99 -0.24 -22.32
C ARG A 61 9.34 0.68 -21.15
N HIS A 62 8.47 1.61 -20.78
CA HIS A 62 8.65 2.42 -19.58
C HIS A 62 8.60 1.56 -18.32
N LEU A 63 7.58 0.71 -18.15
CA LEU A 63 7.42 -0.16 -16.98
C LEU A 63 8.63 -1.08 -16.78
N ARG A 64 9.14 -1.68 -17.87
CA ARG A 64 10.36 -2.50 -17.84
C ARG A 64 11.58 -1.71 -17.38
N ARG A 65 11.84 -0.54 -17.98
CA ARG A 65 12.96 0.33 -17.57
C ARG A 65 12.86 0.75 -16.10
N ALA A 66 11.65 1.11 -15.65
CA ALA A 66 11.40 1.52 -14.28
C ALA A 66 11.71 0.38 -13.29
N ALA A 67 11.26 -0.86 -13.59
CA ALA A 67 11.48 -2.03 -12.75
C ALA A 67 12.97 -2.37 -12.59
N HIS A 68 13.74 -2.43 -13.68
CA HIS A 68 15.19 -2.66 -13.59
C HIS A 68 15.90 -1.55 -12.81
N ALA A 69 15.52 -0.30 -13.02
CA ALA A 69 16.11 0.82 -12.29
C ALA A 69 15.74 0.78 -10.79
N SER A 70 14.53 0.35 -10.45
CA SER A 70 14.10 0.09 -9.07
C SER A 70 14.89 -1.03 -8.42
N ALA A 71 15.08 -2.17 -9.10
CA ALA A 71 15.89 -3.28 -8.61
C ALA A 71 17.34 -2.84 -8.31
N ALA A 72 17.94 -2.07 -9.23
CA ALA A 72 19.27 -1.49 -9.04
C ALA A 72 19.34 -0.52 -7.84
N ARG A 73 18.34 0.35 -7.66
CA ARG A 73 18.30 1.28 -6.51
C ARG A 73 18.07 0.57 -5.17
N LEU A 74 17.31 -0.52 -5.19
CA LEU A 74 17.09 -1.38 -4.04
C LEU A 74 18.30 -2.27 -3.73
N GLY A 75 19.20 -2.46 -4.70
CA GLY A 75 20.37 -3.34 -4.56
C GLY A 75 20.00 -4.81 -4.52
N VAL A 76 18.96 -5.22 -5.27
CA VAL A 76 18.45 -6.60 -5.30
C VAL A 76 18.45 -7.16 -6.71
N ASP A 77 18.68 -8.46 -6.84
CA ASP A 77 18.55 -9.16 -8.14
C ASP A 77 17.10 -9.24 -8.60
N ALA A 78 16.16 -9.35 -7.65
CA ALA A 78 14.73 -9.43 -7.92
C ALA A 78 13.92 -8.67 -6.87
N ILE A 79 13.00 -7.80 -7.31
CA ILE A 79 12.06 -7.11 -6.43
C ILE A 79 11.04 -8.11 -5.89
N GLY A 80 10.81 -8.12 -4.58
CA GLY A 80 9.90 -9.07 -3.95
C GLY A 80 8.46 -8.95 -4.44
N LEU A 81 7.92 -7.72 -4.45
CA LEU A 81 6.62 -7.40 -5.03
C LEU A 81 6.76 -6.13 -5.89
N TYR A 82 6.35 -6.19 -7.15
CA TYR A 82 6.32 -5.02 -8.02
C TYR A 82 4.90 -4.78 -8.53
N GLN A 83 4.45 -3.53 -8.46
CA GLN A 83 3.07 -3.19 -8.78
C GLN A 83 2.96 -2.19 -9.92
N LEU A 84 1.96 -2.34 -10.78
CA LEU A 84 1.51 -1.24 -11.63
C LEU A 84 0.87 -0.17 -10.74
N HIS A 85 1.48 1.00 -10.65
CA HIS A 85 1.10 2.03 -9.69
C HIS A 85 -0.26 2.66 -10.02
N LYS A 86 -0.60 2.78 -11.30
CA LYS A 86 -1.92 3.20 -11.78
C LYS A 86 -2.09 2.81 -13.25
N PRO A 87 -3.27 2.31 -13.68
CA PRO A 87 -3.57 2.12 -15.09
C PRO A 87 -3.45 3.43 -15.88
N ASP A 88 -2.80 3.35 -17.03
CA ASP A 88 -2.71 4.45 -17.98
C ASP A 88 -3.89 4.39 -18.95
N PRO A 89 -4.74 5.43 -19.03
CA PRO A 89 -5.86 5.44 -19.95
C PRO A 89 -5.43 5.44 -21.43
N GLU A 90 -4.21 5.87 -21.75
CA GLU A 90 -3.69 5.96 -23.12
C GLU A 90 -2.99 4.66 -23.58
N VAL A 91 -2.85 3.67 -22.70
CA VAL A 91 -2.20 2.38 -23.01
C VAL A 91 -3.19 1.25 -22.73
N PRO A 92 -3.38 0.30 -23.67
CA PRO A 92 -4.19 -0.89 -23.39
C PRO A 92 -3.72 -1.57 -22.10
N PHE A 93 -4.66 -1.83 -21.20
CA PHE A 93 -4.34 -2.33 -19.86
C PHE A 93 -3.59 -3.67 -19.92
N GLU A 94 -3.99 -4.54 -20.85
CA GLU A 94 -3.37 -5.83 -21.13
C GLU A 94 -1.90 -5.70 -21.55
N ASP A 95 -1.52 -4.64 -22.26
CA ASP A 95 -0.12 -4.41 -22.65
C ASP A 95 0.73 -4.09 -21.41
N SER A 96 0.20 -3.25 -20.50
CA SER A 96 0.85 -2.94 -19.22
C SER A 96 1.01 -4.19 -18.36
N VAL A 97 -0.04 -5.01 -18.26
CA VAL A 97 -0.03 -6.28 -17.51
C VAL A 97 0.94 -7.29 -18.15
N GLY A 98 0.97 -7.35 -19.48
CA GLY A 98 1.92 -8.17 -20.24
C GLY A 98 3.38 -7.83 -19.90
N ALA A 99 3.70 -6.54 -19.78
CA ALA A 99 5.03 -6.10 -19.37
C ALA A 99 5.42 -6.59 -17.96
N LEU A 100 4.47 -6.62 -17.02
CA LEU A 100 4.72 -7.18 -15.68
C LEU A 100 4.94 -8.70 -15.73
N ARG A 101 4.19 -9.41 -16.58
CA ARG A 101 4.40 -10.85 -16.80
C ARG A 101 5.81 -11.13 -17.30
N GLU A 102 6.25 -10.41 -18.33
CA GLU A 102 7.59 -10.57 -18.89
C GLU A 102 8.69 -10.27 -17.86
N LEU A 103 8.55 -9.21 -17.05
CA LEU A 103 9.49 -8.91 -15.96
C LEU A 103 9.59 -10.04 -14.94
N ALA A 104 8.48 -10.72 -14.66
CA ALA A 104 8.44 -11.83 -13.74
C ALA A 104 9.00 -13.13 -14.37
N GLU A 105 8.84 -13.33 -15.67
CA GLU A 105 9.46 -14.43 -16.43
C GLU A 105 10.97 -14.26 -16.55
N GLU A 106 11.43 -13.01 -16.74
CA GLU A 106 12.85 -12.62 -16.73
C GLU A 106 13.48 -12.74 -15.33
N GLY A 107 12.67 -12.74 -14.27
CA GLY A 107 13.13 -12.85 -12.89
C GLY A 107 13.47 -11.52 -12.22
N THR A 108 13.23 -10.38 -12.89
CA THR A 108 13.43 -9.04 -12.30
C THR A 108 12.49 -8.77 -11.13
N ILE A 109 11.31 -9.40 -11.13
CA ILE A 109 10.30 -9.28 -10.07
C ILE A 109 9.80 -10.68 -9.69
N ARG A 110 9.51 -10.91 -8.41
CA ARG A 110 9.03 -12.22 -7.91
C ARG A 110 7.51 -12.33 -7.94
N MET A 111 6.82 -11.29 -7.47
CA MET A 111 5.36 -11.22 -7.39
C MET A 111 4.84 -9.93 -8.02
N ILE A 112 3.60 -9.98 -8.50
CA ILE A 112 2.94 -8.86 -9.19
C ILE A 112 1.77 -8.35 -8.34
N GLY A 113 1.65 -7.04 -8.24
CA GLY A 113 0.46 -6.39 -7.72
C GLY A 113 -0.07 -5.30 -8.64
N LEU A 114 -1.24 -4.78 -8.33
CA LEU A 114 -1.89 -3.70 -9.07
C LEU A 114 -2.32 -2.62 -8.09
N SER A 115 -2.37 -1.37 -8.54
CA SER A 115 -2.88 -0.27 -7.72
C SER A 115 -3.81 0.63 -8.50
N ASN A 116 -4.85 1.13 -7.84
CA ASN A 116 -5.87 2.00 -8.41
C ASN A 116 -6.63 1.37 -9.59
N VAL A 117 -7.03 0.10 -9.42
CA VAL A 117 -7.73 -0.70 -10.43
C VAL A 117 -9.17 -1.00 -10.01
N ASP A 118 -10.06 -1.17 -10.99
CA ASP A 118 -11.43 -1.64 -10.77
C ASP A 118 -11.57 -3.17 -10.83
N CYS A 119 -12.78 -3.68 -10.57
CA CYS A 119 -13.06 -5.12 -10.62
C CYS A 119 -12.83 -5.76 -12.00
N ALA A 120 -13.06 -5.03 -13.09
CA ALA A 120 -12.88 -5.56 -14.44
C ALA A 120 -11.39 -5.74 -14.74
N GLN A 121 -10.58 -4.72 -14.44
CA GLN A 121 -9.13 -4.76 -14.56
C GLN A 121 -8.50 -5.86 -13.69
N ILE A 122 -8.98 -6.05 -12.45
CA ILE A 122 -8.52 -7.15 -11.59
C ILE A 122 -8.77 -8.50 -12.25
N ARG A 123 -9.97 -8.74 -12.80
CA ARG A 123 -10.30 -10.01 -13.48
C ARG A 123 -9.47 -10.23 -14.74
N THR A 124 -9.27 -9.18 -15.55
CA THR A 124 -8.42 -9.23 -16.74
C THR A 124 -6.99 -9.59 -16.37
N ALA A 125 -6.40 -8.90 -15.39
CA ALA A 125 -5.04 -9.19 -14.95
C ALA A 125 -4.91 -10.58 -14.32
N HIS A 126 -5.88 -11.00 -13.52
CA HIS A 126 -5.90 -12.34 -12.94
C HIS A 126 -5.93 -13.44 -14.02
N ALA A 127 -6.70 -13.23 -15.11
CA ALA A 127 -6.72 -14.16 -16.24
C ALA A 127 -5.38 -14.25 -16.98
N VAL A 128 -4.62 -13.15 -17.04
CA VAL A 128 -3.31 -13.08 -17.72
C VAL A 128 -2.17 -13.60 -16.84
N LEU A 129 -2.20 -13.30 -15.53
CA LEU A 129 -1.08 -13.50 -14.61
C LEU A 129 -1.23 -14.75 -13.73
N GLY A 130 -2.45 -15.26 -13.54
CA GLY A 130 -2.73 -16.36 -12.62
C GLY A 130 -2.14 -16.10 -11.23
N ASP A 131 -1.48 -17.12 -10.67
CA ASP A 131 -0.89 -17.12 -9.33
C ASP A 131 0.22 -16.07 -9.11
N ARG A 132 0.73 -15.43 -10.17
CA ARG A 132 1.72 -14.36 -10.04
C ARG A 132 1.11 -13.04 -9.58
N LEU A 133 -0.20 -12.83 -9.78
CA LEU A 133 -0.92 -11.69 -9.21
C LEU A 133 -1.25 -12.02 -7.75
N VAL A 134 -0.65 -11.29 -6.81
CA VAL A 134 -0.79 -11.58 -5.37
C VAL A 134 -1.49 -10.48 -4.59
N SER A 135 -1.61 -9.27 -5.15
CA SER A 135 -2.16 -8.14 -4.40
C SER A 135 -2.81 -7.05 -5.26
N VAL A 136 -3.74 -6.34 -4.62
CA VAL A 136 -4.35 -5.10 -5.14
C VAL A 136 -4.25 -4.02 -4.07
N GLN A 137 -3.70 -2.87 -4.41
CA GLN A 137 -3.52 -1.72 -3.54
C GLN A 137 -4.43 -0.56 -3.97
N ASN A 138 -5.61 -0.46 -3.34
CA ASN A 138 -6.61 0.58 -3.60
C ASN A 138 -6.85 1.47 -2.37
N ARG A 139 -7.47 2.64 -2.57
CA ARG A 139 -7.84 3.52 -1.45
C ARG A 139 -8.97 2.87 -0.68
N PHE A 140 -8.77 2.63 0.59
CA PHE A 140 -9.84 2.16 1.45
C PHE A 140 -9.62 2.66 2.87
N SER A 141 -10.65 3.19 3.49
CA SER A 141 -10.63 3.73 4.85
C SER A 141 -12.06 3.87 5.39
N PRO A 142 -12.25 4.07 6.70
CA PRO A 142 -13.58 4.39 7.25
C PRO A 142 -14.33 5.48 6.47
N ALA A 143 -13.63 6.54 6.02
CA ALA A 143 -14.21 7.63 5.23
C ALA A 143 -14.31 7.38 3.72
N HIS A 144 -13.65 6.36 3.17
CA HIS A 144 -13.60 6.07 1.74
C HIS A 144 -13.74 4.57 1.52
N GLN A 145 -14.98 4.15 1.26
CA GLN A 145 -15.34 2.74 1.05
C GLN A 145 -15.79 2.47 -0.39
N ASP A 146 -15.54 3.42 -1.30
CA ASP A 146 -15.87 3.36 -2.73
C ASP A 146 -15.30 2.14 -3.45
N THR A 147 -14.22 1.56 -2.94
CA THR A 147 -13.58 0.36 -3.52
C THR A 147 -13.89 -0.94 -2.75
N ARG A 148 -14.99 -0.99 -1.99
CA ARG A 148 -15.41 -2.19 -1.25
C ARG A 148 -15.60 -3.40 -2.16
N ASP A 149 -16.15 -3.18 -3.34
CA ASP A 149 -16.32 -4.20 -4.38
C ASP A 149 -14.99 -4.87 -4.77
N THR A 150 -13.91 -4.09 -4.92
CA THR A 150 -12.58 -4.62 -5.22
C THR A 150 -11.98 -5.40 -4.05
N LEU A 151 -12.26 -4.99 -2.80
CA LEU A 151 -11.86 -5.74 -1.59
C LEU A 151 -12.57 -7.10 -1.54
N ASP A 152 -13.88 -7.11 -1.78
CA ASP A 152 -14.68 -8.35 -1.78
C ASP A 152 -14.23 -9.28 -2.91
N LEU A 153 -13.94 -8.74 -4.09
CA LEU A 153 -13.35 -9.50 -5.20
C LEU A 153 -11.99 -10.09 -4.83
N CYS A 154 -11.10 -9.29 -4.24
CA CYS A 154 -9.78 -9.77 -3.80
C CYS A 154 -9.92 -10.89 -2.77
N THR A 155 -10.88 -10.77 -1.85
CA THR A 155 -11.19 -11.84 -0.87
C THR A 155 -11.61 -13.12 -1.57
N GLY A 156 -12.52 -13.04 -2.55
CA GLY A 156 -12.97 -14.21 -3.31
C GLY A 156 -11.89 -14.86 -4.20
N LEU A 157 -10.92 -14.06 -4.67
CA LEU A 157 -9.78 -14.54 -5.47
C LEU A 157 -8.55 -14.94 -4.65
N GLY A 158 -8.56 -14.72 -3.32
CA GLY A 158 -7.39 -14.98 -2.47
C GLY A 158 -6.25 -13.97 -2.65
N LEU A 159 -6.52 -12.79 -3.19
CA LEU A 159 -5.56 -11.70 -3.37
C LEU A 159 -5.46 -10.85 -2.10
N ALA A 160 -4.24 -10.49 -1.70
CA ALA A 160 -4.05 -9.52 -0.63
C ALA A 160 -4.59 -8.15 -1.04
N PHE A 161 -5.46 -7.57 -0.22
CA PHE A 161 -5.95 -6.21 -0.43
C PHE A 161 -5.14 -5.25 0.45
N LEU A 162 -4.49 -4.25 -0.16
CA LEU A 162 -3.59 -3.32 0.51
C LEU A 162 -4.21 -1.90 0.57
N PRO A 163 -5.00 -1.56 1.61
CA PRO A 163 -5.56 -0.22 1.77
C PRO A 163 -4.48 0.88 1.86
N TRP A 164 -4.43 1.77 0.86
CA TRP A 164 -3.66 3.01 0.97
C TRP A 164 -4.51 4.14 1.58
N SER A 165 -3.84 5.07 2.29
CA SER A 165 -4.49 6.06 3.19
C SER A 165 -5.46 5.43 4.21
N PRO A 166 -5.06 4.36 4.93
CA PRO A 166 -5.98 3.59 5.76
C PRO A 166 -6.59 4.36 6.93
N LEU A 167 -5.95 5.47 7.36
CA LEU A 167 -6.39 6.29 8.49
C LEU A 167 -7.44 7.36 8.12
N GLY A 168 -7.99 7.34 6.90
CA GLY A 168 -9.06 8.24 6.51
C GLY A 168 -10.31 8.12 7.40
N GLY A 169 -10.80 9.22 7.95
CA GLY A 169 -12.03 9.24 8.76
C GLY A 169 -11.83 9.20 10.28
N ILE A 170 -10.62 8.94 10.78
CA ILE A 170 -10.36 9.02 12.23
C ILE A 170 -10.03 10.43 12.73
N SER A 171 -10.13 11.45 11.86
CA SER A 171 -9.58 12.80 12.04
C SER A 171 -8.06 12.79 12.28
N ARG A 172 -7.33 13.83 11.83
CA ARG A 172 -5.94 13.99 12.28
C ARG A 172 -6.00 14.17 13.79
N SER A 173 -5.56 13.17 14.56
CA SER A 173 -5.58 13.29 16.02
C SER A 173 -4.73 14.51 16.40
N ALA A 174 -4.97 15.10 17.57
CA ALA A 174 -4.17 16.24 18.07
C ALA A 174 -2.64 15.96 18.11
N VAL A 175 -2.22 14.70 17.94
CA VAL A 175 -0.82 14.30 17.79
C VAL A 175 -0.23 14.70 16.42
N ASP A 176 -1.05 14.86 15.38
CA ASP A 176 -0.63 15.21 14.03
C ASP A 176 -0.96 16.67 13.64
N ASP A 177 -1.83 17.35 14.40
CA ASP A 177 -2.14 18.78 14.25
C ASP A 177 -2.55 19.37 15.62
N PRO A 178 -1.62 19.96 16.39
CA PRO A 178 -1.94 20.55 17.70
C PRO A 178 -2.92 21.74 17.62
N ALA A 179 -3.16 22.28 16.42
CA ALA A 179 -4.00 23.45 16.22
C ALA A 179 -5.50 23.11 16.14
N THR A 180 -5.89 21.84 16.00
CA THR A 180 -7.30 21.43 16.07
C THR A 180 -7.73 21.25 17.53
N THR A 181 -8.30 22.31 18.11
CA THR A 181 -8.86 22.27 19.46
C THR A 181 -10.36 22.64 19.45
N PRO A 182 -11.25 21.78 20.00
CA PRO A 182 -10.97 20.40 20.40
C PRO A 182 -10.72 19.53 19.14
N PRO A 183 -9.87 18.50 19.20
CA PRO A 183 -9.77 17.53 18.12
C PRO A 183 -11.14 16.87 17.93
N PRO A 184 -11.57 16.58 16.70
CA PRO A 184 -12.86 15.93 16.49
C PRO A 184 -12.87 14.57 17.20
N THR A 185 -13.80 14.37 18.13
CA THR A 185 -13.99 13.06 18.77
C THR A 185 -14.81 12.17 17.84
N THR A 186 -14.12 11.31 17.09
CA THR A 186 -14.76 10.29 16.26
C THR A 186 -15.14 9.07 17.11
N SER A 187 -15.99 8.17 16.58
CA SER A 187 -16.28 6.87 17.21
C SER A 187 -14.99 6.07 17.50
N PHE A 188 -13.98 6.20 16.64
CA PHE A 188 -12.65 5.62 16.83
C PHE A 188 -11.94 6.17 18.07
N HIS A 189 -12.03 7.48 18.34
CA HIS A 189 -11.44 8.07 19.54
C HIS A 189 -12.14 7.59 20.82
N THR A 190 -13.47 7.55 20.81
CA THR A 190 -14.27 7.09 21.95
C THR A 190 -13.96 5.63 22.28
N LEU A 191 -13.92 4.76 21.26
CA LEU A 191 -13.60 3.34 21.48
C LEU A 191 -12.14 3.15 21.91
N ALA A 192 -11.20 3.89 21.32
CA ALA A 192 -9.79 3.85 21.71
C ALA A 192 -9.60 4.22 23.19
N ALA A 193 -10.32 5.24 23.68
CA ALA A 193 -10.29 5.62 25.10
C ALA A 193 -10.81 4.50 26.01
N THR A 194 -11.93 3.86 25.65
CA THR A 194 -12.49 2.72 26.38
C THR A 194 -11.54 1.53 26.43
N LEU A 195 -10.85 1.27 25.33
CA LEU A 195 -9.92 0.14 25.19
C LEU A 195 -8.49 0.47 25.66
N HIS A 196 -8.22 1.71 26.08
CA HIS A 196 -6.90 2.21 26.47
C HIS A 196 -5.81 1.98 25.41
N VAL A 197 -6.16 2.18 24.14
CA VAL A 197 -5.27 2.07 22.97
C VAL A 197 -5.31 3.37 22.14
N SER A 198 -4.47 3.48 21.11
CA SER A 198 -4.54 4.63 20.20
C SER A 198 -5.71 4.52 19.19
N PRO A 199 -6.27 5.65 18.71
CA PRO A 199 -7.25 5.63 17.61
C PRO A 199 -6.72 4.96 16.34
N GLN A 200 -5.40 5.02 16.11
CA GLN A 200 -4.72 4.33 15.02
C GLN A 200 -4.83 2.81 15.18
N GLN A 201 -4.61 2.26 16.38
CA GLN A 201 -4.80 0.83 16.64
C GLN A 201 -6.23 0.38 16.34
N VAL A 202 -7.24 1.12 16.80
CA VAL A 202 -8.65 0.82 16.53
C VAL A 202 -8.95 0.88 15.02
N CYS A 203 -8.43 1.90 14.32
CA CYS A 203 -8.63 2.06 12.89
C CYS A 203 -8.04 0.89 12.09
N LEU A 204 -6.83 0.46 12.44
CA LEU A 204 -6.16 -0.64 11.75
C LEU A 204 -6.79 -1.99 12.11
N ALA A 205 -7.23 -2.19 13.36
CA ALA A 205 -8.01 -3.37 13.75
C ALA A 205 -9.35 -3.43 13.00
N TRP A 206 -10.00 -2.29 12.74
CA TRP A 206 -11.19 -2.22 11.89
C TRP A 206 -10.92 -2.68 10.46
N HIS A 207 -9.77 -2.33 9.86
CA HIS A 207 -9.35 -2.85 8.55
C HIS A 207 -9.18 -4.36 8.56
N LEU A 208 -8.47 -4.90 9.57
CA LEU A 208 -8.22 -6.33 9.71
C LEU A 208 -9.50 -7.14 9.91
N ALA A 209 -10.55 -6.53 10.46
CA ALA A 209 -11.87 -7.14 10.60
C ALA A 209 -12.67 -7.20 9.29
N GLN A 210 -12.28 -6.49 8.23
CA GLN A 210 -13.05 -6.46 6.98
C GLN A 210 -12.92 -7.75 6.16
N SER A 211 -11.73 -8.35 6.16
CA SER A 211 -11.43 -9.60 5.46
C SER A 211 -10.05 -10.12 5.89
N PRO A 212 -9.83 -11.46 5.93
CA PRO A 212 -8.52 -12.04 6.23
C PRO A 212 -7.43 -11.69 5.20
N THR A 213 -7.79 -11.17 4.02
CA THR A 213 -6.82 -10.78 3.00
C THR A 213 -6.38 -9.32 3.11
N VAL A 214 -6.94 -8.55 4.04
CA VAL A 214 -6.65 -7.12 4.19
C VAL A 214 -5.34 -6.91 4.95
N VAL A 215 -4.42 -6.17 4.35
CA VAL A 215 -3.14 -5.77 4.95
C VAL A 215 -2.99 -4.24 4.79
N PRO A 216 -3.46 -3.43 5.75
CA PRO A 216 -3.38 -1.97 5.64
C PRO A 216 -1.93 -1.49 5.66
N ILE A 217 -1.62 -0.45 4.88
CA ILE A 217 -0.27 0.12 4.76
C ILE A 217 -0.20 1.56 5.31
N PRO A 218 -0.31 1.76 6.64
CA PRO A 218 -0.21 3.08 7.24
C PRO A 218 1.22 3.63 7.09
N GLY A 219 1.34 4.87 6.61
CA GLY A 219 2.60 5.61 6.65
C GLY A 219 2.91 6.07 8.07
N ALA A 220 4.19 6.04 8.46
CA ALA A 220 4.63 6.54 9.75
C ALA A 220 5.94 7.34 9.62
N ARG A 221 6.05 8.39 10.41
CA ARG A 221 7.27 9.23 10.53
C ARG A 221 7.86 9.23 11.95
N ARG A 222 7.21 8.53 12.88
CA ARG A 222 7.56 8.46 14.30
C ARG A 222 7.59 7.00 14.74
N PRO A 223 8.56 6.56 15.56
CA PRO A 223 8.60 5.19 16.08
C PRO A 223 7.30 4.78 16.79
N ALA A 224 6.72 5.68 17.60
CA ALA A 224 5.45 5.43 18.29
C ALA A 224 4.32 4.98 17.34
N SER A 225 4.18 5.63 16.18
CA SER A 225 3.17 5.25 15.18
C SER A 225 3.42 3.88 14.57
N ILE A 226 4.67 3.42 14.47
CA ILE A 226 4.98 2.05 14.02
C ILE A 226 4.62 1.02 15.10
N HIS A 227 4.88 1.34 16.38
CA HIS A 227 4.45 0.48 17.49
C HIS A 227 2.93 0.33 17.55
N ASP A 228 2.19 1.44 17.37
CA ASP A 228 0.73 1.41 17.26
C ASP A 228 0.25 0.54 16.10
N SER A 229 0.85 0.70 14.90
CA SER A 229 0.50 -0.14 13.75
C SER A 229 0.74 -1.62 14.01
N ALA A 230 1.84 -1.98 14.67
CA ALA A 230 2.15 -3.37 15.00
C ALA A 230 1.19 -3.94 16.05
N ALA A 231 0.85 -3.15 17.08
CA ALA A 231 -0.06 -3.56 18.14
C ALA A 231 -1.52 -3.68 17.68
N ALA A 232 -1.91 -3.03 16.57
CA ALA A 232 -3.23 -3.21 15.99
C ALA A 232 -3.52 -4.66 15.57
N ALA A 233 -2.49 -5.41 15.16
CA ALA A 233 -2.65 -6.80 14.74
C ALA A 233 -3.06 -7.76 15.86
N THR A 234 -2.92 -7.35 17.13
CA THR A 234 -3.32 -8.13 18.31
C THR A 234 -4.65 -7.65 18.90
N LEU A 235 -5.25 -6.61 18.34
CA LEU A 235 -6.53 -6.05 18.80
C LEU A 235 -7.67 -6.67 18.01
N THR A 236 -8.52 -7.45 18.68
CA THR A 236 -9.73 -8.03 18.08
C THR A 236 -10.93 -7.16 18.43
N LEU A 237 -11.62 -6.62 17.42
CA LEU A 237 -12.86 -5.88 17.60
C LEU A 237 -14.07 -6.83 17.46
N GLY A 238 -14.95 -6.83 18.46
CA GLY A 238 -16.20 -7.59 18.45
C GLY A 238 -17.28 -6.96 17.57
N PRO A 239 -18.37 -7.68 17.28
CA PRO A 239 -19.46 -7.18 16.45
C PRO A 239 -20.08 -5.87 16.93
N THR A 240 -20.23 -5.70 18.26
CA THR A 240 -20.77 -4.48 18.86
C THR A 240 -19.86 -3.28 18.62
N GLU A 241 -18.54 -3.47 18.74
CA GLU A 241 -17.54 -2.42 18.51
C GLU A 241 -17.47 -2.05 17.03
N LEU A 242 -17.48 -3.03 16.12
CA LEU A 242 -17.54 -2.76 14.68
C LEU A 242 -18.81 -1.99 14.28
N ALA A 243 -19.95 -2.30 14.90
CA ALA A 243 -21.21 -1.59 14.66
C ALA A 243 -21.25 -0.15 15.19
N THR A 244 -20.35 0.24 16.10
CA THR A 244 -20.20 1.66 16.51
C THR A 244 -19.26 2.43 15.59
N LEU A 245 -18.32 1.74 14.92
CA LEU A 245 -17.38 2.33 13.97
C LEU A 245 -17.95 2.49 12.56
N GLY A 246 -18.98 1.72 12.20
CA GLY A 246 -19.65 1.78 10.89
C GLY A 246 -20.74 2.85 10.76
N ARG A 247 -20.82 3.80 11.70
CA ARG A 247 -21.78 4.92 11.71
C ARG A 247 -21.11 6.26 11.49
#